data_AF-A0A351CEP7-F1
#
_entry.id   AF-A0A351CEP7-F1
#
_cell.length_a   1.000
_cell.length_b   1.000
_cell.length_c   1.000
_cell.angle_alpha   90.00
_cell.angle_beta   90.00
_cell.angle_gamma   90.00
#
_symmetry.space_group_name_H-M   'P 1'
#
loop_
_entity.id
_entity.type
_entity.pdbx_description
1 polymer ?
#
loop_
_entity_poly.entity_id
_entity_poly.type
_entity_poly.pdbx_seq_one_letter_code
_entity_poly.pdbx_strand_id
1 'polypeptide(L)'
;MNIPVAWGTYLINFVFWVGIAHSGTLISAILHLLRAGWRNPIARAAETMTVFAVCIAGLFPFIHLGRVWLVFYMLPVPNQRNLWQNFQSPLMFDVVAISTYLTVSSLFWYTGMLPDLAIVRDRASGVRKKIFKIISLGWTGAHEQWRHYARGYLFFAALATPLVISVHSVVSWDFALAVVPGWHTTIFAPYFVAGAIHSGLAMVLTLMIPLRKIFHYEKI
;
A
#
# COMPACT_ATOMS: atom_id res chain seq x y z
N MET A 1 16.20 -12.39 19.07
CA MET A 1 15.96 -11.07 19.69
C MET A 1 16.33 -11.21 21.16
N ASN A 2 17.06 -10.25 21.72
CA ASN A 2 17.62 -10.37 23.07
C ASN A 2 17.31 -9.12 23.89
N ILE A 3 17.06 -9.30 25.18
CA ILE A 3 17.27 -8.31 26.24
C ILE A 3 18.51 -7.41 26.05
N PRO A 4 18.54 -6.09 25.67
CA PRO A 4 17.50 -5.07 25.57
C PRO A 4 16.95 -4.75 24.16
N VAL A 5 17.51 -5.33 23.11
CA VAL A 5 17.05 -5.18 21.71
C VAL A 5 15.92 -6.19 21.42
N ALA A 6 14.72 -5.84 21.87
CA ALA A 6 13.51 -6.63 21.65
C ALA A 6 12.97 -6.55 20.21
N TRP A 7 13.32 -5.48 19.47
CA TRP A 7 12.96 -5.28 18.08
C TRP A 7 14.18 -5.42 17.19
N GLY A 8 14.08 -6.24 16.15
CA GLY A 8 15.18 -6.55 15.24
C GLY A 8 14.68 -6.70 13.81
N THR A 9 15.13 -7.75 13.14
CA THR A 9 14.89 -7.99 11.72
C THR A 9 13.41 -7.94 11.31
N TYR A 10 12.47 -8.41 12.14
CA TYR A 10 11.05 -8.39 11.78
C TYR A 10 10.51 -6.96 11.65
N LEU A 11 10.83 -6.08 12.61
CA LEU A 11 10.33 -4.70 12.55
C LEU A 11 11.10 -3.86 11.52
N ILE A 12 12.39 -4.13 11.31
CA ILE A 12 13.17 -3.48 10.24
C ILE A 12 12.56 -3.82 8.88
N ASN A 13 12.28 -5.10 8.62
CA ASN A 13 11.64 -5.51 7.36
C ASN A 13 10.22 -4.97 7.25
N PHE A 14 9.46 -4.92 8.33
CA PHE A 14 8.15 -4.28 8.35
C PHE A 14 8.20 -2.84 7.85
N VAL A 15 9.02 -1.98 8.47
CA VAL A 15 9.18 -0.58 8.07
C VAL A 15 9.66 -0.48 6.63
N PHE A 16 10.61 -1.32 6.23
CA PHE A 16 11.14 -1.37 4.86
C PHE A 16 10.06 -1.69 3.82
N TRP A 17 9.26 -2.73 4.04
CA TRP A 17 8.19 -3.14 3.11
C TRP A 17 7.04 -2.13 3.08
N VAL A 18 6.68 -1.53 4.21
CA VAL A 18 5.74 -0.39 4.22
C VAL A 18 6.33 0.76 3.41
N GLY A 19 7.62 1.07 3.58
CA GLY A 19 8.32 2.13 2.85
C GLY A 19 8.30 1.92 1.34
N ILE A 20 8.61 0.70 0.88
CA ILE A 20 8.52 0.32 -0.54
C ILE A 20 7.11 0.55 -1.08
N ALA A 21 6.08 0.19 -0.31
CA ALA A 21 4.70 0.32 -0.78
C ALA A 21 4.32 1.76 -1.10
N HIS A 22 4.89 2.75 -0.39
CA HIS A 22 4.49 4.15 -0.50
C HIS A 22 4.83 4.79 -1.85
N SER A 23 5.95 4.41 -2.48
CA SER A 23 6.33 4.98 -3.77
C SER A 23 5.31 4.64 -4.86
N GLY A 24 4.71 3.45 -4.81
CA GLY A 24 3.78 3.02 -5.84
C GLY A 24 2.53 3.89 -5.82
N THR A 25 1.96 4.12 -4.64
CA THR A 25 0.84 5.05 -4.42
C THR A 25 1.21 6.50 -4.70
N LEU A 26 2.45 6.93 -4.43
CA LEU A 26 2.92 8.27 -4.79
C LEU A 26 2.94 8.46 -6.31
N ILE A 27 3.54 7.52 -7.04
CA ILE A 27 3.61 7.56 -8.50
C ILE A 27 2.20 7.55 -9.11
N SER A 28 1.28 6.76 -8.54
CA SER A 28 -0.05 6.63 -9.11
C SER A 28 -1.01 7.75 -8.70
N ALA A 29 -0.96 8.24 -7.46
CA ALA A 29 -1.88 9.24 -6.93
C ALA A 29 -1.32 10.66 -7.03
N ILE A 30 -0.15 10.95 -6.45
CA ILE A 30 0.41 12.30 -6.42
C ILE A 30 0.71 12.79 -7.83
N LEU A 31 1.37 11.97 -8.66
CA LEU A 31 1.63 12.36 -10.05
C LEU A 31 0.36 12.45 -10.90
N HIS A 32 -0.71 11.73 -10.53
CA HIS A 32 -2.01 11.89 -11.19
C HIS A 32 -2.62 13.26 -10.86
N LEU A 33 -2.59 13.66 -9.58
CA LEU A 33 -3.05 14.99 -9.15
C LEU A 33 -2.24 16.12 -9.80
N LEU A 34 -0.93 15.93 -9.94
CA LEU A 34 -0.04 16.85 -10.65
C LEU A 34 -0.16 16.79 -12.18
N ARG A 35 -1.04 15.94 -12.72
CA ARG A 35 -1.25 15.73 -14.16
C ARG A 35 0.03 15.38 -14.93
N ALA A 36 0.96 14.69 -14.29
CA ALA A 36 2.22 14.29 -14.89
C ALA A 36 2.01 13.07 -15.81
N GLY A 37 1.93 13.30 -17.13
CA GLY A 37 1.61 12.26 -18.13
C GLY A 37 2.63 11.11 -18.22
N TRP A 38 3.89 11.36 -17.86
CA TRP A 38 4.96 10.36 -17.90
C TRP A 38 4.75 9.18 -16.94
N ARG A 39 3.87 9.32 -15.95
CA ARG A 39 3.57 8.24 -14.99
C ARG A 39 2.87 7.04 -15.64
N ASN A 40 2.10 7.26 -16.70
CA ASN A 40 1.17 6.27 -17.27
C ASN A 40 1.80 4.89 -17.55
N PRO A 41 2.99 4.78 -18.19
CA PRO A 41 3.63 3.48 -18.42
C PRO A 41 4.08 2.74 -17.15
N ILE A 42 4.29 3.46 -16.04
CA ILE A 42 4.84 2.91 -14.79
C ILE A 42 3.74 2.71 -13.73
N ALA A 43 2.67 3.51 -13.78
CA ALA A 43 1.64 3.60 -12.75
C ALA A 43 1.05 2.24 -12.37
N ARG A 44 0.73 1.38 -13.35
CA ARG A 44 0.14 0.07 -13.05
C ARG A 44 1.12 -0.86 -12.32
N ALA A 45 2.39 -0.88 -12.76
CA ALA A 45 3.42 -1.69 -12.13
C ALA A 45 3.70 -1.20 -10.69
N ALA A 46 3.76 0.13 -10.52
CA ALA A 46 3.89 0.80 -9.24
C ALA A 46 2.74 0.47 -8.27
N GLU A 47 1.48 0.60 -8.67
CA GLU A 47 0.31 0.24 -7.85
C GLU A 47 0.32 -1.24 -7.48
N THR A 48 0.70 -2.11 -8.42
CA THR A 48 0.80 -3.56 -8.18
C THR A 48 1.88 -3.86 -7.13
N MET A 49 3.04 -3.23 -7.25
CA MET A 49 4.13 -3.34 -6.28
C MET A 49 3.68 -2.90 -4.89
N THR A 50 2.93 -1.79 -4.77
CA THR A 50 2.33 -1.36 -3.50
C THR A 50 1.53 -2.48 -2.86
N VAL A 51 0.52 -3.02 -3.57
CA VAL A 51 -0.40 -4.00 -2.97
C VAL A 51 0.37 -5.22 -2.44
N PHE A 52 1.32 -5.75 -3.21
CA PHE A 52 2.16 -6.86 -2.76
C PHE A 52 3.07 -6.49 -1.59
N ALA A 53 3.71 -5.32 -1.63
CA ALA A 53 4.58 -4.84 -0.55
C ALA A 53 3.80 -4.65 0.76
N VAL A 54 2.57 -4.11 0.72
CA VAL A 54 1.71 -3.98 1.92
C VAL A 54 1.27 -5.34 2.43
N CYS A 55 0.92 -6.28 1.55
CA CYS A 55 0.58 -7.65 1.97
C CYS A 55 1.75 -8.31 2.71
N ILE A 56 2.98 -8.16 2.20
CA ILE A 56 4.19 -8.68 2.85
C ILE A 56 4.45 -7.95 4.18
N ALA A 57 4.37 -6.61 4.18
CA ALA A 57 4.53 -5.79 5.37
C ALA A 57 3.54 -6.21 6.47
N GLY A 58 2.28 -6.40 6.10
CA GLY A 58 1.20 -6.79 7.00
C GLY A 58 1.43 -8.12 7.71
N LEU A 59 2.28 -9.02 7.19
CA LEU A 59 2.62 -10.27 7.85
C LEU A 59 3.53 -10.08 9.08
N PHE A 60 4.41 -9.08 9.07
CA PHE A 60 5.40 -8.89 10.14
C PHE A 60 4.78 -8.56 11.51
N PRO A 61 3.75 -7.70 11.62
CA PRO A 61 2.96 -7.52 12.85
C PRO A 61 2.47 -8.84 13.44
N PHE A 62 2.01 -9.79 12.63
CA PHE A 62 1.53 -11.09 13.14
C PHE A 62 2.68 -12.01 13.53
N ILE A 63 3.74 -12.08 12.71
CA ILE A 63 4.86 -13.01 12.93
C ILE A 63 5.69 -12.60 14.15
N HIS A 64 5.83 -11.30 14.43
CA HIS A 64 6.66 -10.87 15.55
C HIS A 64 5.98 -11.02 16.92
N LEU A 65 4.65 -11.22 16.96
CA LEU A 65 3.91 -11.33 18.21
C LEU A 65 4.10 -12.70 18.85
N GLY A 66 4.45 -12.71 20.15
CA GLY A 66 4.58 -13.97 20.91
C GLY A 66 3.28 -14.75 21.09
N ARG A 67 2.11 -14.08 20.98
CA ARG A 67 0.77 -14.70 21.09
C ARG A 67 -0.14 -14.24 19.95
N VAL A 68 0.22 -14.61 18.72
CA VAL A 68 -0.50 -14.20 17.50
C VAL A 68 -2.00 -14.55 17.52
N TRP A 69 -2.41 -15.64 18.17
CA TRP A 69 -3.82 -16.03 18.27
C TRP A 69 -4.69 -15.05 19.08
N LEU A 70 -4.10 -14.08 19.78
CA LEU A 70 -4.81 -13.05 20.53
C LEU A 70 -4.98 -11.73 19.76
N VAL A 71 -4.56 -11.64 18.50
CA VAL A 71 -4.61 -10.39 17.72
C VAL A 71 -6.03 -9.84 17.58
N PHE A 72 -7.07 -10.67 17.69
CA PHE A 72 -8.47 -10.20 17.70
C PHE A 72 -8.76 -9.19 18.82
N TYR A 73 -7.99 -9.17 19.92
CA TYR A 73 -8.09 -8.13 20.96
C TYR A 73 -7.59 -6.76 20.52
N MET A 74 -6.92 -6.64 19.39
CA MET A 74 -6.58 -5.35 18.78
C MET A 74 -7.76 -4.78 17.98
N LEU A 75 -8.80 -5.57 17.68
CA LEU A 75 -9.97 -5.09 16.95
C LEU A 75 -11.01 -4.51 17.93
N PRO A 76 -11.59 -3.32 17.65
CA PRO A 76 -12.58 -2.68 18.51
C PRO A 76 -13.95 -3.35 18.42
N VAL A 77 -14.03 -4.59 18.91
CA VAL A 77 -15.23 -5.43 18.90
C VAL A 77 -15.75 -5.55 20.34
N PRO A 78 -17.05 -5.29 20.58
CA PRO A 78 -17.66 -5.52 21.88
C PRO A 78 -17.43 -6.95 22.37
N ASN A 79 -16.98 -7.09 23.61
CA ASN A 79 -16.76 -8.38 24.24
C ASN A 79 -17.52 -8.47 25.57
N GLN A 80 -17.69 -9.69 26.07
CA GLN A 80 -18.40 -9.97 27.32
C GLN A 80 -17.83 -9.25 28.54
N ARG A 81 -16.59 -8.76 28.46
CA ARG A 81 -15.87 -8.09 29.55
C ARG A 81 -15.85 -6.57 29.40
N ASN A 82 -16.52 -6.00 28.38
CA ASN A 82 -16.49 -4.58 28.03
C ASN A 82 -15.07 -3.99 27.98
N LEU A 83 -14.09 -4.78 27.53
CA LEU A 83 -12.71 -4.34 27.36
C LEU A 83 -12.51 -3.68 26.00
N TRP A 84 -11.75 -2.59 25.97
CA TRP A 84 -11.43 -1.82 24.77
C TRP A 84 -9.92 -1.63 24.63
N GLN A 85 -9.48 -1.26 23.43
CA GLN A 85 -8.08 -1.02 23.12
C GLN A 85 -7.61 0.31 23.69
N ASN A 86 -6.30 0.40 23.94
CA ASN A 86 -5.65 1.66 24.25
C ASN A 86 -5.30 2.43 22.96
N PHE A 87 -6.12 3.41 22.60
CA PHE A 87 -5.89 4.30 21.45
C PHE A 87 -4.83 5.38 21.69
N GLN A 88 -3.99 5.27 22.72
CA GLN A 88 -2.80 6.10 22.88
C GLN A 88 -1.53 5.39 22.41
N SER A 89 -1.61 4.08 22.12
CA SER A 89 -0.46 3.30 21.66
C SER A 89 -0.24 3.53 20.16
N PRO A 90 0.98 3.87 19.71
CA PRO A 90 1.27 4.03 18.28
C PRO A 90 1.14 2.70 17.51
N LEU A 91 1.39 1.56 18.15
CA LEU A 91 1.13 0.22 17.58
C LEU A 91 -0.36 0.00 17.23
N MET A 92 -1.28 0.61 17.99
CA MET A 92 -2.71 0.57 17.65
C MET A 92 -3.03 1.45 16.44
N PHE A 93 -2.33 2.57 16.27
CA PHE A 93 -2.43 3.39 15.08
C PHE A 93 -1.89 2.66 13.85
N ASP A 94 -0.83 1.87 13.99
CA ASP A 94 -0.29 1.02 12.94
C ASP A 94 -1.32 0.02 12.39
N VAL A 95 -2.07 -0.65 13.27
CA VAL A 95 -3.16 -1.56 12.86
C VAL A 95 -4.19 -0.83 12.00
N VAL A 96 -4.59 0.37 12.41
CA VAL A 96 -5.58 1.19 11.68
C VAL A 96 -4.99 1.73 10.36
N ALA A 97 -3.77 2.24 10.40
CA ALA A 97 -3.08 2.84 9.26
C ALA A 97 -2.86 1.79 8.16
N ILE A 98 -2.32 0.62 8.50
CA ILE A 98 -2.01 -0.42 7.52
C ILE A 98 -3.26 -1.08 6.96
N SER A 99 -4.27 -1.37 7.80
CA SER A 99 -5.53 -1.93 7.31
C SER A 99 -6.25 -0.97 6.36
N THR A 100 -6.30 0.32 6.71
CA THR A 100 -6.85 1.37 5.84
C THR A 100 -6.03 1.50 4.56
N TYR A 101 -4.71 1.51 4.66
CA TYR A 101 -3.81 1.63 3.53
C TYR A 101 -3.91 0.46 2.55
N LEU A 102 -3.94 -0.77 3.05
CA LEU A 102 -4.14 -1.97 2.24
C LEU A 102 -5.50 -1.92 1.53
N THR A 103 -6.56 -1.55 2.25
CA THR A 103 -7.91 -1.49 1.71
C THR A 103 -8.02 -0.44 0.60
N VAL A 104 -7.59 0.79 0.88
CA VAL A 104 -7.65 1.91 -0.09
C VAL A 104 -6.74 1.62 -1.28
N SER A 105 -5.52 1.12 -1.07
CA SER A 105 -4.60 0.80 -2.16
C SER A 105 -5.11 -0.34 -3.04
N SER A 106 -5.69 -1.39 -2.44
CA SER A 106 -6.26 -2.51 -3.19
C SER A 106 -7.48 -2.08 -4.01
N LEU A 107 -8.36 -1.26 -3.44
CA LEU A 107 -9.51 -0.70 -4.15
C LEU A 107 -9.06 0.23 -5.28
N PHE A 108 -8.08 1.09 -5.03
CA PHE A 108 -7.55 2.01 -6.03
C PHE A 108 -6.89 1.27 -7.20
N TRP A 109 -6.05 0.28 -6.90
CA TRP A 109 -5.43 -0.59 -7.90
C TRP A 109 -6.47 -1.37 -8.70
N TYR A 110 -7.42 -2.02 -8.03
CA TYR A 110 -8.46 -2.82 -8.68
C TYR A 110 -9.39 -1.97 -9.55
N THR A 111 -9.81 -0.80 -9.05
CA THR A 111 -10.61 0.14 -9.84
C THR A 111 -9.84 0.60 -11.07
N GLY A 112 -8.56 0.95 -10.92
CA GLY A 112 -7.69 1.27 -12.03
C GLY A 112 -7.63 0.16 -13.07
N MET A 113 -7.56 -1.11 -12.67
CA MET A 113 -7.40 -2.26 -13.56
C MET A 113 -8.68 -2.69 -14.31
N LEU A 114 -9.86 -2.20 -13.93
CA LEU A 114 -11.14 -2.60 -14.53
C LEU A 114 -11.15 -2.57 -16.08
N PRO A 115 -10.69 -1.49 -16.75
CA PRO A 115 -10.60 -1.46 -18.21
C PRO A 115 -9.61 -2.49 -18.77
N ASP A 116 -8.46 -2.68 -18.11
CA ASP A 116 -7.42 -3.63 -18.52
C ASP A 116 -7.95 -5.08 -18.45
N LEU A 117 -8.65 -5.42 -17.37
CA LEU A 117 -9.28 -6.73 -17.16
C LEU A 117 -10.35 -7.02 -18.22
N ALA A 118 -11.09 -5.99 -18.66
CA ALA A 118 -12.06 -6.11 -19.74
C ALA A 118 -11.40 -6.39 -21.09
N ILE A 119 -10.27 -5.74 -21.39
CA ILE A 119 -9.49 -6.02 -22.62
C ILE A 119 -8.99 -7.46 -22.62
N VAL A 120 -8.50 -7.97 -21.48
CA VAL A 120 -8.07 -9.36 -21.36
C VAL A 120 -9.24 -10.33 -21.50
N ARG A 121 -10.40 -10.02 -20.91
CA ARG A 121 -11.65 -10.80 -21.08
C ARG A 121 -12.00 -10.97 -22.57
N ASP A 122 -11.95 -9.88 -23.33
CA ASP A 122 -12.41 -9.86 -24.72
C ASP A 122 -11.47 -10.63 -25.65
N ARG A 123 -10.18 -10.72 -25.28
CA ARG A 123 -9.16 -11.51 -26.00
C ARG A 123 -9.04 -12.96 -25.52
N ALA A 124 -9.56 -13.30 -24.34
CA ALA A 124 -9.46 -14.64 -23.76
C ALA A 124 -10.51 -15.61 -24.31
N SER A 125 -10.20 -16.91 -24.27
CA SER A 125 -11.11 -18.01 -24.60
C SER A 125 -11.24 -19.01 -23.43
N GLY A 126 -12.27 -19.86 -23.49
CA GLY A 126 -12.50 -20.94 -22.51
C GLY A 126 -12.69 -20.47 -21.06
N VAL A 127 -12.01 -21.14 -20.14
CA VAL A 127 -12.11 -20.86 -18.69
C VAL A 127 -11.56 -19.48 -18.34
N ARG A 128 -10.48 -19.04 -18.99
CA ARG A 128 -9.90 -17.70 -18.76
C ARG A 128 -10.93 -16.61 -19.02
N LYS A 129 -11.70 -16.71 -20.11
CA LYS A 129 -12.78 -15.76 -20.42
C LYS A 129 -13.83 -15.70 -19.31
N LYS A 130 -14.20 -16.85 -18.72
CA LYS A 130 -15.17 -16.90 -17.60
C LYS A 130 -14.63 -16.17 -16.36
N ILE A 131 -13.37 -16.39 -16.00
CA ILE A 131 -12.71 -15.71 -14.87
C ILE A 131 -12.67 -14.20 -15.11
N PHE A 132 -12.13 -13.77 -16.26
CA PHE A 132 -12.02 -12.35 -16.63
C PHE A 132 -13.39 -11.67 -16.80
N LYS A 133 -14.46 -12.42 -17.13
CA LYS A 133 -15.83 -11.91 -17.14
C LYS A 133 -16.34 -11.53 -15.74
N ILE A 134 -16.02 -12.32 -14.73
CA ILE A 134 -16.41 -12.03 -13.34
C ILE A 134 -15.61 -10.84 -12.82
N ILE A 135 -14.29 -10.87 -12.93
CA ILE A 135 -13.43 -9.84 -12.33
C ILE A 135 -13.44 -8.50 -13.07
N SER A 136 -13.96 -8.43 -14.30
CA SER A 136 -14.17 -7.15 -15.01
C SER A 136 -15.50 -6.46 -14.67
N LEU A 137 -16.32 -7.04 -13.79
CA LEU A 137 -17.59 -6.47 -13.29
C LEU A 137 -18.53 -5.92 -14.39
N GLY A 138 -18.52 -6.55 -15.57
CA GLY A 138 -19.36 -6.10 -16.69
C GLY A 138 -18.90 -4.78 -17.32
N TRP A 139 -17.63 -4.41 -17.20
CA TRP A 139 -17.08 -3.24 -17.88
C TRP A 139 -17.22 -3.38 -19.41
N THR A 140 -17.88 -2.41 -20.04
CA THR A 140 -18.15 -2.35 -21.49
C THR A 140 -17.42 -1.21 -22.18
N GLY A 141 -16.92 -0.23 -21.41
CA GLY A 141 -16.31 0.98 -21.96
C GLY A 141 -17.32 2.04 -22.41
N ALA A 142 -18.58 1.95 -21.96
CA ALA A 142 -19.59 2.97 -22.22
C ALA A 142 -19.14 4.36 -21.69
N HIS A 143 -19.59 5.43 -22.34
CA HIS A 143 -19.22 6.81 -21.97
C HIS A 143 -19.49 7.11 -20.49
N GLU A 144 -20.64 6.70 -19.97
CA GLU A 144 -21.00 6.86 -18.56
C GLU A 144 -20.04 6.14 -17.61
N GLN A 145 -19.59 4.93 -17.96
CA GLN A 145 -18.61 4.18 -17.15
C GLN A 145 -17.28 4.94 -17.07
N TRP A 146 -16.79 5.49 -18.19
CA TRP A 146 -15.58 6.31 -18.23
C TRP A 146 -15.72 7.61 -17.41
N ARG A 147 -16.88 8.26 -17.47
CA ARG A 147 -17.16 9.48 -16.69
C ARG A 147 -17.09 9.21 -15.19
N HIS A 148 -17.69 8.11 -14.73
CA HIS A 148 -17.64 7.71 -13.32
C HIS A 148 -16.25 7.23 -12.91
N TYR A 149 -15.58 6.44 -13.76
CA TYR A 149 -14.22 5.97 -13.53
C TYR A 149 -13.23 7.12 -13.35
N ALA A 150 -13.24 8.13 -14.23
CA ALA A 150 -12.32 9.25 -14.13
C ALA A 150 -12.50 10.04 -12.81
N ARG A 151 -13.76 10.25 -12.39
CA ARG A 151 -14.07 10.91 -11.10
C ARG A 151 -13.69 10.04 -9.91
N GLY A 152 -13.96 8.74 -9.98
CA GLY A 152 -13.61 7.78 -8.93
C GLY A 152 -12.10 7.66 -8.75
N TYR A 153 -11.35 7.54 -9.84
CA TYR A 153 -9.89 7.48 -9.81
C TYR A 153 -9.29 8.77 -9.24
N LEU A 154 -9.83 9.94 -9.61
CA LEU A 154 -9.42 11.23 -9.03
C LEU A 154 -9.69 11.28 -7.52
N PHE A 155 -10.87 10.81 -7.07
CA PHE A 155 -11.22 10.77 -5.66
C PHE A 155 -10.28 9.85 -4.86
N PHE A 156 -9.99 8.65 -5.37
CA PHE A 156 -9.01 7.78 -4.74
C PHE A 156 -7.61 8.39 -4.72
N ALA A 157 -7.17 9.06 -5.78
CA ALA A 157 -5.89 9.75 -5.79
C ALA A 157 -5.82 10.86 -4.72
N ALA A 158 -6.90 11.63 -4.57
CA ALA A 158 -7.02 12.67 -3.56
C ALA A 158 -7.01 12.11 -2.13
N LEU A 159 -7.65 10.96 -1.87
CA LEU A 159 -7.63 10.30 -0.55
C LEU A 159 -6.32 9.56 -0.26
N ALA A 160 -5.73 8.91 -1.26
CA ALA A 160 -4.50 8.14 -1.10
C ALA A 160 -3.31 9.04 -0.74
N THR A 161 -3.28 10.27 -1.25
CA THR A 161 -2.17 11.21 -1.02
C THR A 161 -1.93 11.52 0.47
N PRO A 162 -2.90 12.05 1.24
CA PRO A 162 -2.72 12.26 2.68
C PRO A 162 -2.56 10.93 3.43
N LEU A 163 -3.21 9.86 2.97
CA LEU A 163 -3.08 8.54 3.59
C LEU A 163 -1.63 8.05 3.57
N VAL A 164 -0.95 8.12 2.42
CA VAL A 164 0.46 7.73 2.26
C VAL A 164 1.36 8.53 3.20
N ILE A 165 1.18 9.85 3.29
CA ILE A 165 1.98 10.67 4.20
C ILE A 165 1.70 10.28 5.67
N SER A 166 0.44 10.04 6.01
CA SER A 166 0.04 9.68 7.38
C SER A 166 0.54 8.30 7.81
N VAL A 167 0.46 7.28 6.95
CA VAL A 167 0.77 5.88 7.31
C VAL A 167 2.24 5.76 7.68
N HIS A 168 3.15 6.30 6.87
CA HIS A 168 4.57 6.23 7.21
C HIS A 168 4.97 7.15 8.37
N SER A 169 4.21 8.23 8.59
CA SER A 169 4.36 9.06 9.80
C SER A 169 3.96 8.29 11.05
N VAL A 170 2.86 7.52 11.01
CA VAL A 170 2.41 6.67 12.11
C VAL A 170 3.45 5.59 12.44
N VAL A 171 3.98 4.91 11.42
CA VAL A 171 5.07 3.92 11.61
C VAL A 171 6.31 4.57 12.22
N SER A 172 6.60 5.83 11.91
CA SER A 172 7.72 6.54 12.54
C SER A 172 7.47 6.86 14.01
N TRP A 173 6.21 7.04 14.42
CA TRP A 173 5.83 7.38 15.78
C TRP A 173 6.02 6.21 16.76
N ASP A 174 6.06 4.97 16.27
CA ASP A 174 6.49 3.81 17.07
C ASP A 174 7.88 4.01 17.68
N PHE A 175 8.75 4.73 16.97
CA PHE A 175 10.09 5.07 17.43
C PHE A 175 10.10 6.44 18.10
N ALA A 176 9.53 7.46 17.45
CA ALA A 176 9.65 8.86 17.88
C ALA A 176 9.02 9.13 19.26
N LEU A 177 7.96 8.40 19.62
CA LEU A 177 7.29 8.54 20.92
C LEU A 177 7.99 7.76 22.04
N ALA A 178 8.97 6.90 21.71
CA ALA A 178 9.76 6.23 22.73
C ALA A 178 10.70 7.21 23.43
N VAL A 179 11.05 6.91 24.69
CA VAL A 179 12.03 7.68 25.48
C VAL A 179 13.48 7.26 25.23
N VAL A 180 13.71 6.38 24.25
CA VAL A 180 15.04 5.84 23.93
C VAL A 180 15.88 6.95 23.29
N PRO A 181 17.09 7.26 23.82
CA PRO A 181 17.98 8.23 23.22
C PRO A 181 18.26 7.90 21.74
N GLY A 182 18.17 8.91 20.88
CA GLY A 182 18.29 8.75 19.43
C GLY A 182 16.98 8.41 18.71
N TRP A 183 15.94 7.92 19.41
CA TRP A 183 14.61 7.75 18.83
C TRP A 183 13.70 8.93 19.13
N HIS A 184 13.78 9.51 20.33
CA HIS A 184 12.93 10.63 20.72
C HIS A 184 13.27 11.92 19.96
N THR A 185 12.64 12.13 18.81
CA THR A 185 12.83 13.32 17.99
C THR A 185 11.60 13.60 17.11
N THR A 186 11.35 14.88 16.84
CA THR A 186 10.17 15.34 16.09
C THR A 186 10.35 15.25 14.57
N ILE A 187 11.58 15.08 14.08
CA ILE A 187 11.88 15.05 12.64
C ILE A 187 11.58 13.69 11.98
N PHE A 188 11.31 12.64 12.77
CA PHE A 188 11.17 11.27 12.25
C PHE A 188 10.02 11.10 11.26
N ALA A 189 8.86 11.69 11.50
CA ALA A 189 7.72 11.57 10.60
C ALA A 189 8.04 12.01 9.15
N PRO A 190 8.47 13.27 8.90
CA PRO A 190 8.85 13.67 7.54
C PRO A 190 10.10 12.95 7.02
N TYR A 191 11.05 12.61 7.90
CA TYR A 191 12.27 11.89 7.49
C TYR A 191 11.98 10.48 6.98
N PHE A 192 11.14 9.73 7.70
CA PHE A 192 10.70 8.40 7.29
C PHE A 192 9.93 8.49 5.98
N VAL A 193 8.99 9.44 5.84
CA VAL A 193 8.25 9.63 4.59
C VAL A 193 9.21 9.86 3.42
N ALA A 194 10.23 10.70 3.57
CA ALA A 194 11.26 10.89 2.53
C ALA A 194 12.03 9.60 2.23
N GLY A 195 12.39 8.82 3.26
CA GLY A 195 13.03 7.51 3.12
C GLY A 195 12.15 6.47 2.40
N ALA A 196 10.84 6.48 2.61
CA ALA A 196 9.87 5.64 1.90
C ALA A 196 9.81 5.99 0.41
N ILE A 197 9.79 7.29 0.08
CA ILE A 197 9.84 7.75 -1.30
C ILE A 197 11.15 7.28 -1.96
N HIS A 198 12.28 7.47 -1.29
CA HIS A 198 13.59 7.05 -1.79
C HIS A 198 13.66 5.53 -2.04
N SER A 199 13.38 4.72 -1.02
CA SER A 199 13.47 3.26 -1.08
C SER A 199 12.48 2.66 -2.07
N GLY A 200 11.24 3.17 -2.10
CA GLY A 200 10.26 2.68 -3.03
C GLY A 200 10.53 3.09 -4.48
N LEU A 201 11.08 4.28 -4.75
CA LEU A 201 11.49 4.65 -6.12
C LEU A 201 12.64 3.75 -6.61
N ALA A 202 13.60 3.47 -5.73
CA ALA A 202 14.67 2.52 -6.02
C ALA A 202 14.09 1.13 -6.37
N MET A 203 13.12 0.63 -5.60
CA MET A 203 12.47 -0.65 -5.89
C MET A 203 11.76 -0.65 -7.26
N VAL A 204 11.00 0.40 -7.57
CA VAL A 204 10.35 0.54 -8.89
C VAL A 204 11.37 0.48 -10.02
N LEU A 205 12.52 1.15 -9.90
CA LEU A 205 13.58 1.08 -10.91
C LEU A 205 14.15 -0.35 -11.03
N THR A 206 14.41 -1.02 -9.90
CA THR A 206 14.93 -2.40 -9.92
C THR A 206 13.97 -3.40 -10.56
N LEU A 207 12.65 -3.14 -10.53
CA LEU A 207 11.66 -3.96 -11.23
C LEU A 207 11.50 -3.53 -12.69
N MET A 208 11.35 -2.23 -12.96
CA MET A 208 11.03 -1.73 -14.29
C MET A 208 12.17 -1.87 -15.30
N ILE A 209 13.42 -1.69 -14.88
CA ILE A 209 14.59 -1.81 -15.77
C ILE A 209 14.70 -3.23 -16.38
N PRO A 210 14.69 -4.33 -15.61
CA PRO A 210 14.73 -5.66 -16.18
C PRO A 210 13.43 -6.01 -16.92
N LEU A 211 12.26 -5.61 -16.42
CA LEU A 211 10.98 -5.85 -17.10
C LEU A 211 10.96 -5.24 -18.50
N ARG A 212 11.50 -4.02 -18.65
CA ARG A 212 11.61 -3.35 -19.95
C ARG A 212 12.37 -4.20 -20.96
N LYS A 213 13.45 -4.86 -20.54
CA LYS A 213 14.28 -5.72 -21.41
C LYS A 213 13.64 -7.09 -21.66
N ILE A 214 13.11 -7.74 -20.62
CA ILE A 214 12.51 -9.07 -20.69
C ILE A 214 11.27 -9.09 -21.59
N PHE A 215 10.43 -8.05 -21.48
CA PHE A 215 9.20 -7.93 -22.28
C PHE A 215 9.37 -7.12 -23.57
N HIS A 216 10.61 -6.74 -23.92
CA HIS A 216 10.95 -5.99 -25.13
C HIS A 216 10.21 -4.65 -25.28
N TYR A 217 9.98 -3.93 -24.18
CA TYR A 217 9.36 -2.60 -24.14
C TYR A 217 10.38 -1.46 -24.36
N GLU A 218 11.49 -1.72 -25.04
CA GLU A 218 12.54 -0.72 -25.24
C GLU A 218 12.18 0.34 -26.28
N LYS A 219 11.30 -0.02 -27.22
CA LYS A 219 10.94 0.73 -28.43
C LYS A 219 9.48 1.24 -28.45
N ILE A 220 8.73 0.99 -27.38
CA ILE A 220 7.36 1.51 -27.18
C ILE A 220 7.48 2.86 -26.49
#